data_AF-A0A4W5LZL9-F1
#
_entry.id   AF-A0A4W5LZL9-F1
#
_cell.length_a   1.000
_cell.length_b   1.000
_cell.length_c   1.000
_cell.angle_alpha   90.00
_cell.angle_beta   90.00
_cell.angle_gamma   90.00
#
_symmetry.space_group_name_H-M   'P 1'
#
loop_
_entity.id
_entity.type
_entity.pdbx_description
1 polymer ?
#
loop_
_entity_poly.entity_id
_entity_poly.type
_entity_poly.pdbx_seq_one_letter_code
_entity_poly.pdbx_strand_id
1 'polypeptide(L)'
;MRDEAIYNSGSLRLADVTAKEFIEQRGSLRSRYELLVDFLSEMLAVGVDDINVFSLMDVRERTLDVRFAVHSSPFLRAEKLQGYLAAHKQKLQSFLQVNVSQVHVDECANTDCGGGGGCSNVLSVSDTPTVVDSGSMSLVSVTVESTAVCSCSGREHVHKICSSYPRNPCFNKGICVDTQSGYR
;
A
#
# COMPACT_ATOMS: atom_id res chain seq x y z
N MET A 1 9.00 -7.62 10.61
CA MET A 1 8.72 -7.42 9.17
C MET A 1 9.58 -6.26 8.71
N ARG A 2 10.33 -6.33 7.59
CA ARG A 2 11.21 -5.21 7.22
C ARG A 2 10.35 -4.01 6.86
N ASP A 3 10.47 -2.91 7.59
CA ASP A 3 9.78 -1.64 7.32
C ASP A 3 9.86 -1.26 5.83
N GLU A 4 10.88 -1.70 5.09
CA GLU A 4 11.04 -1.45 3.65
C GLU A 4 9.89 -1.92 2.79
N ALA A 5 9.23 -3.02 3.17
CA ALA A 5 8.08 -3.55 2.45
C ALA A 5 6.87 -2.60 2.56
N ILE A 6 6.70 -1.94 3.72
CA ILE A 6 5.59 -1.02 3.96
C ILE A 6 5.76 0.25 3.12
N TYR A 7 6.96 0.85 3.11
CA TYR A 7 7.19 2.09 2.36
C TYR A 7 7.33 1.90 0.85
N ASN A 8 7.79 0.72 0.39
CA ASN A 8 7.84 0.38 -1.03
C ASN A 8 6.59 -0.39 -1.49
N SER A 9 5.49 -0.31 -0.74
CA SER A 9 4.27 -1.04 -1.07
C SER A 9 3.46 -0.41 -2.20
N GLY A 10 2.81 -1.26 -2.98
CA GLY A 10 1.64 -0.89 -3.77
C GLY A 10 0.39 -0.94 -2.89
N SER A 11 -0.59 -0.10 -3.19
CA SER A 11 -1.90 -0.11 -2.53
C SER A 11 -3.03 0.00 -3.55
N LEU A 12 -4.11 -0.72 -3.29
CA LEU A 12 -5.35 -0.73 -4.07
C LEU A 12 -6.53 -0.54 -3.13
N ARG A 13 -7.51 0.25 -3.55
CA ARG A 13 -8.84 0.27 -2.93
C ARG A 13 -9.83 -0.42 -3.84
N LEU A 14 -10.46 -1.45 -3.33
CA LEU A 14 -11.45 -2.26 -4.02
C LEU A 14 -12.83 -1.94 -3.47
N ALA A 15 -13.81 -1.72 -4.34
CA ALA A 15 -15.21 -1.52 -3.99
C ALA A 15 -15.99 -2.83 -4.13
N ASP A 16 -17.09 -2.91 -3.39
CA ASP A 16 -18.06 -3.99 -3.40
C ASP A 16 -17.49 -5.37 -2.99
N VAL A 17 -16.42 -5.40 -2.20
CA VAL A 17 -15.76 -6.62 -1.74
C VAL A 17 -15.21 -6.46 -0.32
N THR A 18 -15.25 -7.53 0.48
CA THR A 18 -14.65 -7.58 1.83
C THR A 18 -13.36 -8.39 1.84
N ALA A 19 -12.53 -8.24 2.88
CA ALA A 19 -11.31 -9.03 3.05
C ALA A 19 -11.61 -10.54 3.03
N LYS A 20 -12.71 -10.96 3.67
CA LYS A 20 -13.16 -12.35 3.68
C LYS A 20 -13.49 -12.84 2.27
N GLU A 21 -14.32 -12.11 1.52
CA GLU A 21 -14.70 -12.45 0.14
C GLU A 21 -13.51 -12.39 -0.84
N PHE A 22 -12.45 -11.67 -0.49
CA PHE A 22 -11.24 -11.54 -1.29
C PHE A 22 -10.34 -12.78 -1.19
N ILE A 23 -10.20 -13.35 0.01
CA ILE A 23 -9.41 -14.58 0.23
C ILE A 23 -10.23 -15.87 0.04
N GLU A 24 -11.55 -15.78 0.03
CA GLU A 24 -12.43 -16.94 -0.13
C GLU A 24 -12.27 -17.60 -1.50
N GLN A 25 -12.01 -18.91 -1.49
CA GLN A 25 -12.13 -19.77 -2.66
C GLN A 25 -13.59 -20.18 -2.87
N ARG A 26 -14.12 -19.98 -4.09
CA ARG A 26 -15.49 -20.34 -4.45
C ARG A 26 -15.50 -21.64 -5.25
N GLY A 27 -15.63 -22.76 -4.55
CA GLY A 27 -15.59 -24.09 -5.17
C GLY A 27 -14.17 -24.45 -5.62
N SER A 28 -13.98 -24.80 -6.89
CA SER A 28 -12.66 -25.06 -7.48
C SER A 28 -11.98 -23.82 -8.08
N LEU A 29 -12.61 -22.65 -7.97
CA LEU A 29 -12.07 -21.40 -8.50
C LEU A 29 -11.06 -20.80 -7.52
N ARG A 30 -9.94 -20.32 -8.07
CA ARG A 30 -8.93 -19.53 -7.35
C ARG A 30 -9.58 -18.31 -6.67
N SER A 31 -9.11 -17.96 -5.49
CA SER A 31 -9.54 -16.74 -4.78
C SER A 31 -9.03 -15.49 -5.50
N ARG A 32 -9.61 -14.33 -5.18
CA ARG A 32 -9.13 -13.05 -5.74
C ARG A 32 -7.74 -12.70 -5.24
N TYR A 33 -7.39 -13.14 -4.04
CA TYR A 33 -6.03 -13.10 -3.52
C TYR A 33 -5.05 -13.84 -4.46
N GLU A 34 -5.34 -15.08 -4.82
CA GLU A 34 -4.48 -15.87 -5.71
C GLU A 34 -4.39 -15.24 -7.10
N LEU A 35 -5.53 -14.78 -7.65
CA LEU A 35 -5.56 -14.08 -8.94
C LEU A 35 -4.76 -12.77 -8.91
N LEU A 36 -4.72 -12.04 -7.78
CA LEU A 36 -3.91 -10.83 -7.66
C LEU A 36 -2.42 -11.16 -7.73
N VAL A 37 -2.00 -12.21 -7.02
CA VAL A 37 -0.61 -12.67 -7.02
C VAL A 37 -0.20 -13.12 -8.42
N ASP A 38 -1.04 -13.90 -9.11
CA ASP A 38 -0.79 -14.35 -10.48
C ASP A 38 -0.69 -13.16 -11.45
N PHE A 39 -1.62 -12.21 -11.36
CA PHE A 39 -1.61 -11.02 -12.21
C PHE A 39 -0.31 -10.22 -12.01
N LEU A 40 0.09 -9.99 -10.75
CA LEU A 40 1.32 -9.26 -10.44
C LEU A 40 2.57 -10.01 -10.90
N SER A 41 2.60 -11.34 -10.75
CA SER A 41 3.72 -12.19 -11.17
C SER A 41 3.93 -12.13 -12.68
N GLU A 42 2.86 -12.34 -13.46
CA GLU A 42 2.90 -12.28 -14.92
C GLU A 42 3.32 -10.89 -15.41
N MET A 43 2.68 -9.86 -14.86
CA MET A 43 2.84 -8.50 -15.36
C MET A 43 4.19 -7.86 -14.99
N LEU A 44 4.76 -8.23 -13.83
CA LEU A 44 6.06 -7.72 -13.37
C LEU A 44 7.22 -8.66 -13.71
N ALA A 45 6.94 -9.84 -14.27
CA ALA A 45 7.92 -10.90 -14.56
C ALA A 45 8.74 -11.28 -13.31
N VAL A 46 8.05 -11.51 -12.20
CA VAL A 46 8.63 -11.93 -10.90
C VAL A 46 8.00 -13.24 -10.43
N GLY A 47 8.65 -13.96 -9.52
CA GLY A 47 8.06 -15.16 -8.93
C GLY A 47 6.84 -14.82 -8.08
N VAL A 48 5.90 -15.77 -7.94
CA VAL A 48 4.78 -15.62 -7.01
C VAL A 48 5.26 -15.49 -5.55
N ASP A 49 6.37 -16.16 -5.22
CA ASP A 49 7.02 -16.10 -3.90
C ASP A 49 7.69 -14.74 -3.61
N ASP A 50 7.92 -13.94 -4.65
CA ASP A 50 8.46 -12.58 -4.51
C ASP A 50 7.37 -11.56 -4.17
N ILE A 51 6.10 -11.94 -4.25
CA ILE A 51 4.96 -11.05 -4.00
C ILE A 51 4.40 -11.32 -2.60
N ASN A 52 4.45 -10.30 -1.76
CA ASN A 52 3.93 -10.37 -0.40
C ASN A 52 2.74 -9.43 -0.23
N VAL A 53 1.53 -9.96 -0.26
CA VAL A 53 0.30 -9.26 0.12
C VAL A 53 0.20 -9.28 1.64
N PHE A 54 0.62 -8.20 2.29
CA PHE A 54 0.83 -8.17 3.73
C PHE A 54 -0.29 -7.48 4.50
N SER A 55 -1.25 -6.83 3.86
CA SER A 55 -2.35 -6.13 4.53
C SER A 55 -3.65 -6.21 3.72
N LEU A 56 -4.73 -6.60 4.40
CA LEU A 56 -6.11 -6.60 3.90
C LEU A 56 -6.98 -5.91 4.95
N MET A 57 -7.45 -4.70 4.65
CA MET A 57 -8.19 -3.86 5.61
C MET A 57 -9.55 -3.49 5.05
N ASP A 58 -10.62 -3.94 5.71
CA ASP A 58 -11.97 -3.46 5.44
C ASP A 58 -12.12 -2.05 6.04
N VAL A 59 -12.10 -1.02 5.18
CA VAL A 59 -12.07 0.40 5.62
C VAL A 59 -13.45 1.01 5.79
N ARG A 60 -14.42 0.55 5.01
CA ARG A 60 -15.84 0.98 5.04
C ARG A 60 -16.71 -0.20 4.62
N GLU A 61 -18.03 -0.01 4.61
CA GLU A 61 -18.95 -1.03 4.11
C GLU A 61 -18.54 -1.49 2.69
N ARG A 62 -18.24 -2.79 2.58
CA ARG A 62 -17.80 -3.46 1.35
C ARG A 62 -16.68 -2.73 0.59
N THR A 63 -15.75 -2.10 1.29
CA THR A 63 -14.56 -1.48 0.70
C THR A 63 -13.31 -2.04 1.32
N LEU A 64 -12.45 -2.63 0.49
CA LEU A 64 -11.24 -3.32 0.91
C LEU A 64 -10.00 -2.59 0.42
N ASP A 65 -9.11 -2.24 1.35
CA ASP A 65 -7.76 -1.80 1.04
C ASP A 65 -6.81 -3.00 1.05
N VAL A 66 -6.06 -3.15 -0.05
CA VAL A 66 -5.05 -4.20 -0.23
C VAL A 66 -3.69 -3.55 -0.32
N ARG A 67 -2.72 -4.00 0.47
CA ARG A 67 -1.31 -3.59 0.35
C ARG A 67 -0.39 -4.77 0.15
N PHE A 68 0.58 -4.56 -0.74
CA PHE A 68 1.53 -5.60 -1.11
C PHE A 68 2.89 -5.00 -1.45
N ALA A 69 3.94 -5.81 -1.32
CA ALA A 69 5.29 -5.49 -1.74
C ALA A 69 5.81 -6.56 -2.69
N VAL A 70 6.71 -6.16 -3.60
CA VAL A 70 7.36 -7.08 -4.55
C VAL A 70 8.85 -7.10 -4.30
N HIS A 71 9.37 -8.24 -3.87
CA HIS A 71 10.76 -8.46 -3.55
C HIS A 71 11.55 -8.84 -4.80
N SER A 72 12.26 -7.89 -5.43
CA SER A 72 13.10 -8.18 -6.59
C SER A 72 14.54 -7.73 -6.36
N SER A 73 15.15 -8.10 -5.22
CA SER A 73 16.51 -7.71 -4.76
C SER A 73 17.16 -6.56 -5.57
N PRO A 74 16.84 -5.28 -5.28
CA PRO A 74 16.01 -4.75 -4.18
C PRO A 74 14.50 -4.72 -4.46
N PHE A 75 13.68 -4.44 -3.44
CA PHE A 75 12.22 -4.24 -3.61
C PHE A 75 11.90 -3.29 -4.77
N LEU A 76 10.88 -3.64 -5.55
CA LEU A 76 10.33 -2.70 -6.52
C LEU A 76 9.76 -1.50 -5.76
N ARG A 77 10.11 -0.30 -6.22
CA ARG A 77 9.65 0.93 -5.57
C ARG A 77 8.15 1.14 -5.79
N ALA A 78 7.56 1.83 -4.82
CA ALA A 78 6.15 2.21 -4.84
C ALA A 78 5.76 2.92 -6.14
N GLU A 79 6.59 3.83 -6.67
CA GLU A 79 6.28 4.59 -7.88
C GLU A 79 6.15 3.68 -9.11
N LYS A 80 7.01 2.65 -9.23
CA LYS A 80 6.93 1.69 -10.33
C LYS A 80 5.68 0.84 -10.22
N LEU A 81 5.38 0.31 -9.02
CA LEU A 81 4.20 -0.52 -8.79
C LEU A 81 2.91 0.26 -9.08
N GLN A 82 2.80 1.46 -8.54
CA GLN A 82 1.61 2.30 -8.70
C GLN A 82 1.43 2.77 -10.14
N GLY A 83 2.50 3.24 -10.79
CA GLY A 83 2.44 3.63 -12.20
C GLY A 83 1.99 2.48 -13.10
N TYR A 84 2.46 1.27 -12.80
CA TYR A 84 2.09 0.07 -13.54
C TYR A 84 0.63 -0.34 -13.33
N LEU A 85 0.17 -0.39 -12.08
CA LEU A 85 -1.22 -0.69 -11.73
C LEU A 85 -2.19 0.33 -12.33
N ALA A 86 -1.82 1.61 -12.31
CA ALA A 86 -2.62 2.68 -12.88
C ALA A 86 -2.77 2.51 -14.40
N ALA A 87 -1.68 2.19 -15.10
CA ALA A 87 -1.70 1.94 -16.55
C ALA A 87 -2.56 0.72 -16.94
N HIS A 88 -2.67 -0.29 -16.07
CA HIS A 88 -3.39 -1.54 -16.35
C HIS A 88 -4.64 -1.74 -15.49
N LYS A 89 -5.20 -0.66 -14.92
CA LYS A 89 -6.34 -0.71 -13.99
C LYS A 89 -7.52 -1.52 -14.53
N GLN A 90 -7.89 -1.31 -15.80
CA GLN A 90 -9.01 -2.02 -16.41
C GLN A 90 -8.74 -3.52 -16.56
N LYS A 91 -7.53 -3.92 -17.00
CA LYS A 91 -7.13 -5.32 -17.11
C LYS A 91 -7.17 -6.00 -15.73
N LEU A 92 -6.65 -5.34 -14.70
CA LEU A 92 -6.69 -5.81 -13.32
C LEU A 92 -8.12 -6.04 -12.83
N GLN A 93 -9.02 -5.07 -13.04
CA GLN A 93 -10.44 -5.21 -12.67
C GLN A 93 -11.11 -6.41 -13.33
N SER A 94 -10.91 -6.58 -14.64
CA SER A 94 -11.49 -7.70 -15.39
C SER A 94 -10.91 -9.05 -14.95
N PHE A 95 -9.61 -9.11 -14.66
CA PHE A 95 -8.95 -10.33 -14.22
C PHE A 95 -9.42 -10.78 -12.83
N LEU A 96 -9.55 -9.84 -11.90
CA LEU A 96 -9.98 -10.09 -10.52
C LEU A 96 -11.50 -10.13 -10.33
N GLN A 97 -12.27 -9.67 -11.31
CA GLN A 97 -13.71 -9.48 -11.23
C GLN A 97 -14.12 -8.63 -10.01
N VAL A 98 -13.45 -7.49 -9.83
CA VAL A 98 -13.73 -6.50 -8.78
C VAL A 98 -13.64 -5.08 -9.34
N ASN A 99 -14.26 -4.14 -8.64
CA ASN A 99 -14.15 -2.72 -8.92
C ASN A 99 -12.92 -2.15 -8.20
N VAL A 100 -11.94 -1.63 -8.93
CA VAL A 100 -10.79 -0.93 -8.35
C VAL A 100 -11.15 0.56 -8.30
N SER A 101 -11.47 1.09 -7.14
CA SER A 101 -11.81 2.52 -7.02
C SER A 101 -10.54 3.37 -7.10
N GLN A 102 -9.48 2.99 -6.38
CA GLN A 102 -8.20 3.70 -6.37
C GLN A 102 -7.01 2.77 -6.58
N VAL A 103 -6.04 3.23 -7.37
CA VAL A 103 -4.67 2.75 -7.36
C VAL A 103 -3.86 3.79 -6.61
N HIS A 104 -3.03 3.37 -5.67
CA HIS A 104 -2.42 4.26 -4.69
C HIS A 104 -3.48 4.93 -3.81
N VAL A 105 -3.84 4.24 -2.71
CA VAL A 105 -4.79 4.76 -1.72
C VAL A 105 -4.27 6.09 -1.17
N ASP A 106 -5.03 7.14 -1.44
CA ASP A 106 -4.78 8.50 -1.01
C ASP A 106 -6.03 9.07 -0.31
N GLU A 107 -5.94 9.24 1.01
CA GLU A 107 -7.02 9.82 1.81
C GLU A 107 -7.16 11.33 1.60
N CYS A 108 -6.10 12.01 1.14
CA CYS A 108 -6.16 13.44 0.86
C CYS A 108 -7.14 13.76 -0.27
N ALA A 109 -7.31 12.85 -1.23
CA ALA A 109 -8.27 13.00 -2.32
C ALA A 109 -9.74 13.11 -1.84
N ASN A 110 -10.04 12.61 -0.64
CA ASN A 110 -11.39 12.58 -0.07
C ASN A 110 -11.53 13.39 1.22
N THR A 111 -10.47 14.09 1.66
CA THR A 111 -10.45 14.85 2.92
C THR A 111 -10.48 16.34 2.64
N ASP A 112 -11.40 17.06 3.27
CA ASP A 112 -11.42 18.52 3.20
C ASP A 112 -10.36 19.13 4.12
N CYS A 113 -9.25 19.55 3.51
CA CYS A 113 -8.17 20.28 4.17
C CYS A 113 -8.20 21.79 3.86
N GLY A 114 -9.35 22.38 3.51
CA GLY A 114 -9.44 23.80 3.11
C GLY A 114 -8.91 24.81 4.14
N GLY A 115 -8.90 24.44 5.43
CA GLY A 115 -8.27 25.24 6.50
C GLY A 115 -6.81 24.90 6.80
N GLY A 116 -6.27 23.83 6.23
CA GLY A 116 -4.88 23.39 6.39
C GLY A 116 -3.99 23.95 5.28
N GLY A 117 -2.71 24.16 5.57
CA GLY A 117 -1.73 24.61 4.58
C GLY A 117 -1.30 23.53 3.57
N GLY A 118 -1.88 22.33 3.65
CA GLY A 118 -1.57 21.17 2.82
C GLY A 118 -2.28 19.91 3.32
N CYS A 119 -2.09 18.80 2.60
CA CYS A 119 -2.50 17.47 3.03
C CYS A 119 -1.38 16.47 2.79
N SER A 120 -1.18 15.55 3.71
CA SER A 120 -0.26 14.43 3.56
C SER A 120 -0.91 13.14 4.03
N ASN A 121 -0.70 12.06 3.28
CA ASN A 121 -1.18 10.75 3.65
C ASN A 121 -0.15 10.07 4.58
N VAL A 122 -0.58 9.64 5.76
CA VAL A 122 0.27 8.98 6.77
C VAL A 122 -0.18 7.54 6.95
N LEU A 123 0.78 6.63 6.98
CA LEU A 123 0.56 5.22 7.28
C LEU A 123 0.84 4.95 8.75
N SER A 124 -0.17 4.48 9.48
CA SER A 124 -0.02 3.96 10.83
C SER A 124 0.01 2.43 10.77
N VAL A 125 0.96 1.84 11.48
CA VAL A 125 1.11 0.38 11.59
C VAL A 125 0.80 0.01 13.03
N SER A 126 -0.17 -0.89 13.23
CA SER A 126 -0.52 -1.36 14.57
C SER A 126 0.29 -2.60 14.96
N ASP A 127 0.61 -2.71 16.24
CA ASP A 127 1.27 -3.89 16.83
C ASP A 127 0.33 -5.12 16.86
N THR A 128 -0.98 -4.89 16.78
CA THR A 128 -1.99 -5.96 16.72
C THR A 128 -2.24 -6.35 15.27
N PRO A 129 -1.95 -7.60 14.86
CA PRO A 129 -2.22 -8.06 13.49
C PRO A 129 -3.71 -8.23 13.23
N THR A 130 -4.10 -8.16 11.97
CA THR A 130 -5.47 -8.41 11.51
C THR A 130 -5.58 -9.84 11.00
N VAL A 131 -6.55 -10.59 11.52
CA VAL A 131 -6.83 -11.97 11.10
C VAL A 131 -8.10 -11.99 10.27
N VAL A 132 -8.01 -12.53 9.06
CA VAL A 132 -9.14 -12.72 8.15
C VAL A 132 -9.33 -14.21 7.94
N ASP A 133 -10.55 -14.69 8.15
CA ASP A 133 -10.88 -16.11 8.01
C ASP A 133 -12.13 -16.29 7.13
N SER A 134 -11.95 -16.98 5.99
CA SER A 134 -13.04 -17.40 5.12
C SER A 134 -13.56 -18.80 5.42
N GLY A 135 -12.95 -19.53 6.36
CA GLY A 135 -13.19 -20.95 6.62
C GLY A 135 -12.46 -21.89 5.67
N SER A 136 -12.28 -21.48 4.40
CA SER A 136 -11.43 -22.17 3.43
C SER A 136 -9.96 -21.74 3.50
N MET A 137 -9.71 -20.50 3.89
CA MET A 137 -8.39 -19.92 4.03
C MET A 137 -8.40 -18.93 5.20
N SER A 138 -7.31 -18.89 5.95
CA SER A 138 -7.10 -17.88 6.98
C SER A 138 -5.79 -17.14 6.70
N LEU A 139 -5.81 -15.83 6.81
CA LEU A 139 -4.65 -14.96 6.58
C LEU A 139 -4.42 -14.09 7.81
N VAL A 140 -3.17 -14.08 8.29
CA VAL A 140 -2.71 -13.13 9.32
C VAL A 140 -1.94 -12.04 8.59
N SER A 141 -2.40 -10.80 8.73
CA SER A 141 -1.89 -9.66 7.99
C SER A 141 -1.50 -8.52 8.94
N VAL A 142 -0.64 -7.62 8.45
CA VAL A 142 -0.30 -6.39 9.15
C VAL A 142 -1.48 -5.44 9.09
N THR A 143 -1.84 -4.91 10.24
CA THR A 143 -2.83 -3.83 10.35
C THR A 143 -2.16 -2.52 9.97
N VAL A 144 -2.47 -2.02 8.77
CA VAL A 144 -1.95 -0.75 8.26
C VAL A 144 -3.11 0.14 7.87
N GLU A 145 -3.22 1.30 8.49
CA GLU A 145 -4.25 2.28 8.21
C GLU A 145 -3.63 3.51 7.51
N SER A 146 -4.35 4.05 6.54
CA SER A 146 -3.98 5.28 5.83
C SER A 146 -4.86 6.40 6.36
N THR A 147 -4.26 7.52 6.77
CA THR A 147 -4.99 8.70 7.24
C THR A 147 -4.49 9.97 6.57
N ALA A 148 -5.42 10.89 6.28
CA ALA A 148 -5.06 12.23 5.83
C ALA A 148 -4.73 13.12 7.02
N VAL A 149 -3.58 13.79 6.95
CA VAL A 149 -3.16 14.82 7.89
C VAL A 149 -3.18 16.16 7.17
N CYS A 150 -4.13 17.03 7.56
CA CYS A 150 -4.24 18.39 7.04
C CYS A 150 -3.22 19.30 7.75
N SER A 151 -2.02 19.39 7.19
CA SER A 151 -0.95 20.27 7.68
C SER A 151 -0.01 20.65 6.55
N CYS A 152 0.77 21.71 6.75
CA CYS A 152 1.87 22.02 5.84
C CYS A 152 3.13 21.32 6.33
N SER A 153 3.31 20.04 6.00
CA SER A 153 4.42 19.22 6.53
C SER A 153 5.79 19.89 6.34
N GLY A 154 6.06 20.49 5.19
CA GLY A 154 7.32 21.20 4.93
C GLY A 154 7.56 22.47 5.77
N ARG A 155 6.49 23.08 6.33
CA ARG A 155 6.61 24.23 7.23
C ARG A 155 6.59 23.81 8.70
N GLU A 156 5.77 22.83 9.03
CA GLU A 156 5.45 22.46 10.42
C GLU A 156 6.39 21.38 10.96
N HIS A 157 6.91 20.49 10.11
CA HIS A 157 7.97 19.56 10.51
C HIS A 157 9.34 20.19 10.34
N VAL A 158 10.00 20.44 11.47
CA VAL A 158 11.42 20.77 11.49
C VAL A 158 12.19 19.56 10.95
N HIS A 159 12.86 19.73 9.81
CA HIS A 159 13.80 18.74 9.31
C HIS A 159 14.85 18.45 10.38
N LYS A 160 15.00 17.18 10.73
CA LYS A 160 16.05 16.75 11.66
C LYS A 160 17.33 16.42 10.88
N ILE A 161 18.42 16.16 11.57
CA ILE A 161 19.63 15.63 10.94
C ILE A 161 19.35 14.25 10.31
N CYS A 162 20.14 13.87 9.30
CA CYS A 162 19.98 12.65 8.52
C CYS A 162 19.88 11.39 9.40
N SER A 163 20.68 11.32 10.48
CA SER A 163 20.71 10.18 11.42
C SER A 163 19.49 10.07 12.33
N SER A 164 18.66 11.11 12.42
CA SER A 164 17.41 11.07 13.19
C SER A 164 16.31 10.27 12.49
N TYR A 165 16.46 10.01 11.20
CA TYR A 165 15.51 9.24 10.42
C TYR A 165 15.98 7.79 10.34
N PRO A 166 15.05 6.82 10.45
CA PRO A 166 15.40 5.40 10.32
C PRO A 166 15.92 5.05 8.92
N ARG A 167 15.68 5.90 7.91
CA ARG A 167 16.24 5.81 6.55
C ARG A 167 16.54 7.18 5.98
N ASN A 168 17.35 7.18 4.91
CA ASN A 168 17.63 8.37 4.13
C ASN A 168 16.30 9.05 3.70
N PRO A 169 16.02 10.27 4.20
CA PRO A 169 14.77 10.98 3.91
C PRO A 169 14.72 11.56 2.49
N CYS A 170 15.84 11.55 1.75
CA CYS A 170 15.89 12.02 0.38
C CYS A 170 15.36 10.96 -0.59
N PHE A 171 14.35 11.35 -1.37
CA PHE A 171 13.77 10.50 -2.42
C PHE A 171 14.75 10.25 -3.59
N ASN A 172 14.43 9.26 -4.43
CA ASN A 172 15.12 9.02 -5.70
C ASN A 172 16.64 8.74 -5.63
N LYS A 173 17.13 8.13 -4.55
CA LYS A 173 18.58 7.94 -4.27
C LYS A 173 19.33 9.25 -4.04
N GLY A 174 18.63 10.32 -3.63
CA GLY A 174 19.29 11.52 -3.15
C GLY A 174 20.23 11.19 -1.98
N ILE A 175 21.31 11.96 -1.85
CA ILE A 175 22.26 11.82 -0.75
C ILE A 175 21.85 12.82 0.33
N CYS A 176 21.53 12.34 1.52
CA CYS A 176 21.21 13.20 2.66
C CYS A 176 22.47 13.85 3.19
N VAL A 177 22.48 15.19 3.27
CA VAL A 177 23.57 15.97 3.85
C VAL A 177 23.03 16.82 5.00
N ASP A 178 23.64 16.69 6.18
CA ASP A 178 23.28 17.49 7.34
C ASP A 178 23.51 18.99 7.10
N THR A 179 22.59 19.80 7.62
CA THR A 179 22.63 21.27 7.59
C THR A 179 22.23 21.83 8.95
N GLN A 180 22.44 23.12 9.18
CA GLN A 180 22.02 23.78 10.44
C GLN A 180 20.50 23.72 10.67
N SER A 181 19.70 23.53 9.62
CA SER A 181 18.24 23.50 9.67
C SER A 181 17.66 22.11 9.40
N GLY A 182 18.46 21.05 9.52
CA GLY A 182 18.05 19.67 9.26
C GLY A 182 18.91 18.99 8.21
N TYR A 183 18.32 18.62 7.07
CA TYR A 183 19.02 17.98 5.95
C TYR A 183 18.67 18.62 4.60
N ARG A 184 19.51 18.37 3.59
CA ARG A 184 19.27 18.65 2.17
C ARG A 184 19.67 17.47 1.30
#